data_AF-A0A7Y4SQ26-F1
#
_entry.id   AF-A0A7Y4SQ26-F1
#
_cell.length_a   1.000
_cell.length_b   1.000
_cell.length_c   1.000
_cell.angle_alpha   90.00
_cell.angle_beta   90.00
_cell.angle_gamma   90.00
#
_symmetry.space_group_name_H-M   'P 1'
#
loop_
_entity.id
_entity.type
_entity.pdbx_description
1 polymer ?
#
loop_
_entity_poly.entity_id
_entity_poly.type
_entity_poly.pdbx_seq_one_letter_code
_entity_poly.pdbx_strand_id
1 'polypeptide(L)'
;MKRLAALLVLCSCAYTYAQTQVATGTRSYVEFLASDKLEGREAGSQGERLAADYLASQLTRIGARPLPGRTDMFMPFDFTAGSRDGGSSIRIGGEDPARARTFSARTEIQALSFSDDAEVSGPVVFAGYGLVVPESQNFGYDSYATLDVKDKIVLVLRYFPEDADQQTRAVLARYSDLRYKAMAARQRGAKALLVVTGPRSPNAGELVPMSFDTAIAGSGIPAASITGSIADALFPADMPLREVQQALDSGNPHVTGVALQNVTASLKTIVTRQRQTARNVLAYLPATTSIDSVSQPWVVVGAHYDHLGHGDKGNSLAAGTDAGGIHHGADDNASGTAAVLSIAETLARQPRRRHVLLAFWSAEEIGLIGSNAFTTAPPVPLGSVAAYLNYDMVGRMQDNRLIVQATGTSPVWGRVLERANVAAGFDLVAQPDPYQPTDVATFNQAGIASLAFFTGSHADYHKPSDLPERINFEDLDRIAAMGAAVVRAISDAEQPPQFTKVDQPVSRGSVAGLRVTTGTIPDYATEVKGLLLGGVTGGGPAEQAGLMKGDVIVEIAGQSIANIYDYTYALELLRVNQPVTVVYLRNGERRDTSLTPAARR
;
A
#
# COMPACT_ATOMS: atom_id res chain seq x y z
N MET A 1 45.52 50.29 65.73
CA MET A 1 44.14 50.65 65.32
C MET A 1 44.21 51.37 63.99
N LYS A 2 43.83 50.73 62.88
CA LYS A 2 43.58 51.39 61.59
C LYS A 2 42.90 50.39 60.65
N ARG A 3 41.60 50.54 60.47
CA ARG A 3 40.82 49.99 59.35
C ARG A 3 39.69 50.96 59.07
N LEU A 4 39.65 51.50 57.85
CA LEU A 4 38.40 51.88 57.19
C LEU A 4 38.65 51.98 55.68
N ALA A 5 37.72 51.38 54.93
CA ALA A 5 37.28 51.67 53.55
C ALA A 5 38.32 51.74 52.41
N ALA A 6 38.03 51.48 51.13
CA ALA A 6 37.04 50.74 50.35
C ALA A 6 37.42 51.08 48.90
N LEU A 7 37.58 50.10 48.01
CA LEU A 7 37.54 50.37 46.57
C LEU A 7 37.00 49.13 45.84
N LEU A 8 35.76 49.26 45.34
CA LEU A 8 35.15 48.31 44.42
C LEU A 8 35.81 48.48 43.05
N VAL A 9 36.32 47.38 42.49
CA VAL A 9 36.60 47.26 41.06
C VAL A 9 35.59 46.27 40.48
N LEU A 10 34.67 46.79 39.67
CA LEU A 10 33.76 46.02 38.83
C LEU A 10 34.56 45.39 37.69
N CYS A 11 34.73 44.07 37.73
CA CYS A 11 35.20 43.30 36.59
C CYS A 11 33.99 42.62 35.94
N SER A 12 33.52 43.20 34.84
CA SER A 12 32.46 42.63 34.00
C SER A 12 33.05 41.49 33.16
N CYS A 13 32.91 40.26 33.63
CA CYS A 13 33.08 39.08 32.78
C CYS A 13 31.87 38.96 31.86
N ALA A 14 32.02 39.39 30.62
CA ALA A 14 31.10 39.05 29.55
C ALA A 14 31.20 37.53 29.30
N TYR A 15 30.22 36.78 29.78
CA TYR A 15 29.99 35.41 29.34
C TYR A 15 29.47 35.48 27.89
N THR A 16 30.37 35.33 26.93
CA THR A 16 29.99 34.94 25.57
C THR A 16 29.41 33.53 25.64
N TYR A 17 28.08 33.43 25.58
CA TYR A 17 27.37 32.21 25.23
C TYR A 17 27.75 31.85 23.79
N ALA A 18 28.82 31.08 23.61
CA ALA A 18 28.99 30.32 22.38
C ALA A 18 27.90 29.24 22.41
N GLN A 19 26.87 29.39 21.57
CA GLN A 19 25.99 28.27 21.22
C GLN A 19 26.87 27.21 20.56
N THR A 20 27.35 26.24 21.33
CA THR A 20 27.82 24.98 20.79
C THR A 20 26.63 24.36 20.08
N GLN A 21 26.59 24.45 18.74
CA GLN A 21 25.73 23.61 17.93
C GLN A 21 26.01 22.16 18.35
N VAL A 22 25.06 21.53 19.02
CA VAL A 22 25.12 20.10 19.29
C VAL A 22 25.24 19.44 17.93
N ALA A 23 26.32 18.71 17.68
CA ALA A 23 26.46 17.94 16.45
C ALA A 23 25.30 16.94 16.41
N THR A 24 24.33 17.18 15.51
CA THR A 24 23.14 16.35 15.42
C THR A 24 23.49 15.02 14.75
N GLY A 25 23.32 13.91 15.47
CA GLY A 25 23.81 12.59 15.08
C GLY A 25 23.11 12.05 13.83
N THR A 26 21.83 12.34 13.67
CA THR A 26 20.99 11.87 12.56
C THR A 26 21.19 12.64 11.26
N ARG A 27 21.68 13.88 11.31
CA ARG A 27 21.80 14.76 10.13
C ARG A 27 22.59 14.15 8.99
N SER A 28 23.78 13.61 9.28
CA SER A 28 24.64 13.00 8.25
C SER A 28 24.00 11.77 7.59
N TYR A 29 23.15 11.04 8.33
CA TYR A 29 22.40 9.92 7.78
C TYR A 29 21.34 10.40 6.80
N VAL A 30 20.53 11.38 7.20
CA VAL A 30 19.48 11.95 6.33
C VAL A 30 20.08 12.59 5.08
N GLU A 31 21.11 13.44 5.23
CA GLU A 31 21.73 14.15 4.11
C GLU A 31 22.32 13.19 3.06
N PHE A 32 22.88 12.06 3.48
CA PHE A 32 23.34 11.04 2.54
C PHE A 32 22.16 10.30 1.88
N LEU A 33 21.23 9.80 2.71
CA LEU A 33 20.12 8.97 2.26
C LEU A 33 19.21 9.74 1.29
N ALA A 34 18.96 11.02 1.54
CA ALA A 34 18.14 11.89 0.71
C ALA A 34 18.95 12.72 -0.31
N SER A 35 20.16 12.27 -0.68
CA SER A 35 20.95 12.94 -1.72
C SER A 35 20.57 12.52 -3.15
N ASP A 36 20.79 13.40 -4.12
CA ASP A 36 20.60 13.14 -5.56
C ASP A 36 21.30 11.86 -6.03
N LYS A 37 22.43 11.49 -5.39
CA LYS A 37 23.21 10.28 -5.72
C LYS A 37 22.40 9.00 -5.60
N LEU A 38 21.37 9.01 -4.77
CA LEU A 38 20.52 7.86 -4.52
C LEU A 38 19.23 7.92 -5.32
N GLU A 39 19.02 8.94 -6.16
CA GLU A 39 17.93 9.03 -7.15
C GLU A 39 16.57 8.62 -6.58
N GLY A 40 16.29 9.01 -5.33
CA GLY A 40 15.04 8.71 -4.63
C GLY A 40 14.81 7.25 -4.21
N ARG A 41 15.84 6.40 -4.26
CA ARG A 41 15.89 5.06 -3.64
C ARG A 41 14.71 4.14 -4.01
N GLU A 42 14.21 4.23 -5.24
CA GLU A 42 13.10 3.37 -5.69
C GLU A 42 13.47 1.89 -5.51
N ALA A 43 12.56 1.07 -4.96
CA ALA A 43 12.80 -0.35 -4.78
C ALA A 43 13.32 -1.02 -6.06
N GLY A 44 14.41 -1.80 -5.94
CA GLY A 44 15.07 -2.47 -7.08
C GLY A 44 15.93 -1.56 -7.98
N SER A 45 15.99 -0.25 -7.72
CA SER A 45 16.82 0.71 -8.46
C SER A 45 18.31 0.63 -8.07
N GLN A 46 19.16 1.35 -8.79
CA GLN A 46 20.55 1.55 -8.37
C GLN A 46 20.65 2.37 -7.08
N GLY A 47 19.75 3.35 -6.90
CA GLY A 47 19.64 4.16 -5.70
C GLY A 47 19.36 3.34 -4.44
N GLU A 48 18.40 2.42 -4.51
CA GLU A 48 18.09 1.47 -3.43
C GLU A 48 19.31 0.61 -3.09
N ARG A 49 20.02 0.10 -4.11
CA ARG A 49 21.23 -0.70 -3.89
C ARG A 49 22.34 0.08 -3.17
N LEU A 50 22.58 1.33 -3.58
CA LEU A 50 23.57 2.20 -2.94
C LEU A 50 23.18 2.55 -1.50
N ALA A 51 21.88 2.80 -1.25
CA ALA A 51 21.37 3.02 0.11
C ALA A 51 21.54 1.77 0.98
N ALA A 52 21.24 0.58 0.45
CA ALA A 52 21.40 -0.68 1.17
C ALA A 52 22.86 -0.94 1.55
N ASP A 53 23.80 -0.71 0.62
CA ASP A 53 25.23 -0.88 0.86
C ASP A 53 25.74 0.15 1.90
N TYR A 54 25.24 1.39 1.86
CA TYR A 54 25.51 2.39 2.89
C TYR A 54 25.01 1.95 4.26
N LEU A 55 23.77 1.47 4.37
CA LEU A 55 23.20 0.99 5.63
C LEU A 55 24.01 -0.16 6.21
N ALA A 56 24.37 -1.15 5.38
CA ALA A 56 25.23 -2.26 5.80
C ALA A 56 26.60 -1.77 6.32
N SER A 57 27.18 -0.74 5.70
CA SER A 57 28.44 -0.12 6.15
C SER A 57 28.29 0.59 7.50
N GLN A 58 27.20 1.34 7.72
CA GLN A 58 26.93 2.02 8.99
C GLN A 58 26.67 1.00 10.10
N LEU A 59 25.85 -0.03 9.83
CA LEU A 59 25.58 -1.11 10.77
C LEU A 59 26.86 -1.84 11.19
N THR A 60 27.76 -2.11 10.25
CA THR A 60 29.07 -2.71 10.54
C THR A 60 29.91 -1.80 11.43
N ARG A 61 29.96 -0.48 11.14
CA ARG A 61 30.65 0.51 11.98
C ARG A 61 30.07 0.60 13.39
N ILE A 62 28.75 0.43 13.54
CA ILE A 62 28.04 0.41 14.82
C ILE A 62 28.35 -0.87 15.62
N GLY A 63 28.84 -1.92 14.96
CA GLY A 63 29.14 -3.22 15.56
C GLY A 63 27.98 -4.23 15.48
N ALA A 64 26.96 -3.95 14.66
CA ALA A 64 25.92 -4.91 14.32
C ALA A 64 26.49 -6.01 13.40
N ARG A 65 25.85 -7.18 13.44
CA ARG A 65 26.28 -8.38 12.71
C ARG A 65 25.17 -8.87 11.78
N PRO A 66 25.50 -9.58 10.69
CA PRO A 66 24.53 -10.41 9.96
C PRO A 66 23.76 -11.31 10.92
N LEU A 67 22.49 -11.61 10.62
CA LEU A 67 21.68 -12.51 11.45
C LEU A 67 22.34 -13.90 11.60
N PRO A 68 22.07 -14.63 12.71
CA PRO A 68 22.63 -15.96 12.91
C PRO A 68 22.42 -16.88 11.71
N GLY A 69 23.48 -17.56 11.28
CA GLY A 69 23.46 -18.46 10.12
C GLY A 69 23.56 -17.75 8.75
N ARG A 70 23.70 -16.42 8.73
CA ARG A 70 23.88 -15.64 7.49
C ARG A 70 25.28 -15.08 7.36
N THR A 71 25.72 -14.91 6.11
CA THR A 71 27.02 -14.32 5.76
C THR A 71 26.95 -12.82 5.52
N ASP A 72 25.76 -12.29 5.22
CA ASP A 72 25.53 -10.88 4.89
C ASP A 72 24.24 -10.33 5.54
N MET A 73 24.05 -9.02 5.40
CA MET A 73 22.90 -8.29 5.94
C MET A 73 21.74 -8.17 4.96
N PHE A 74 21.81 -8.74 3.75
CA PHE A 74 20.84 -8.46 2.68
C PHE A 74 19.80 -9.57 2.55
N MET A 75 18.52 -9.30 2.80
CA MET A 75 17.45 -10.26 2.51
C MET A 75 16.77 -9.88 1.19
N PRO A 76 17.14 -10.51 0.06
CA PRO A 76 16.53 -10.21 -1.22
C PRO A 76 15.10 -10.76 -1.29
N PHE A 77 14.26 -10.08 -2.04
CA PHE A 77 12.93 -10.55 -2.41
C PHE A 77 12.56 -10.03 -3.80
N ASP A 78 11.75 -10.82 -4.50
CA ASP A 78 11.30 -10.46 -5.84
C ASP A 78 9.90 -9.87 -5.78
N PHE A 79 9.71 -8.77 -6.49
CA PHE A 79 8.44 -8.07 -6.61
C PHE A 79 8.14 -7.76 -8.08
N THR A 80 6.87 -7.47 -8.37
CA THR A 80 6.48 -6.95 -9.68
C THR A 80 6.74 -5.45 -9.64
N ALA A 81 7.58 -4.92 -10.54
CA ALA A 81 7.93 -3.50 -10.62
C ALA A 81 7.15 -2.74 -11.69
N GLY A 82 6.41 -3.46 -12.53
CA GLY A 82 5.65 -2.92 -13.64
C GLY A 82 5.03 -4.03 -14.47
N SER A 83 4.17 -3.64 -15.40
CA SER A 83 3.56 -4.53 -16.38
C SER A 83 3.67 -3.91 -17.75
N ARG A 84 3.97 -4.72 -18.76
CA ARG A 84 3.97 -4.29 -20.16
C ARG A 84 3.17 -5.25 -21.02
N ASP A 85 2.66 -4.74 -22.11
CA ASP A 85 2.04 -5.58 -23.13
C ASP A 85 3.08 -6.49 -23.79
N GLY A 86 2.79 -7.78 -23.83
CA GLY A 86 3.63 -8.83 -24.40
C GLY A 86 3.40 -9.09 -25.88
N GLY A 87 2.57 -8.29 -26.55
CA GLY A 87 2.14 -8.51 -27.94
C GLY A 87 0.67 -8.93 -28.02
N SER A 88 -0.21 -8.18 -27.38
CA SER A 88 -1.65 -8.36 -27.50
C SER A 88 -2.13 -7.99 -28.90
N SER A 89 -3.20 -8.64 -29.33
CA SER A 89 -3.77 -8.43 -30.65
C SER A 89 -5.27 -8.61 -30.63
N ILE A 90 -5.96 -7.91 -31.53
CA ILE A 90 -7.39 -8.11 -31.76
C ILE A 90 -7.64 -8.30 -33.24
N ARG A 91 -8.45 -9.31 -33.58
CA ARG A 91 -8.99 -9.51 -34.91
C ARG A 91 -10.49 -9.26 -34.87
N ILE A 92 -10.97 -8.30 -35.66
CA ILE A 92 -12.38 -7.91 -35.74
C ILE A 92 -12.93 -8.32 -37.09
N GLY A 93 -14.11 -8.94 -37.13
CA GLY A 93 -14.81 -9.27 -38.37
C GLY A 93 -16.24 -9.74 -38.12
N GLY A 94 -17.05 -9.79 -39.18
CA GLY A 94 -18.36 -10.44 -39.13
C GLY A 94 -18.28 -11.94 -39.40
N GLU A 95 -19.40 -12.56 -39.77
CA GLU A 95 -19.44 -13.97 -40.20
C GLU A 95 -18.54 -14.25 -41.42
N ASP A 96 -18.26 -13.22 -42.24
CA ASP A 96 -17.36 -13.31 -43.38
C ASP A 96 -15.88 -13.13 -42.96
N PRO A 97 -15.06 -14.20 -42.98
CA PRO A 97 -13.66 -14.13 -42.57
C PRO A 97 -12.80 -13.25 -43.49
N ALA A 98 -13.23 -13.01 -44.73
CA ALA A 98 -12.49 -12.22 -45.73
C ALA A 98 -12.50 -10.71 -45.44
N ARG A 99 -13.45 -10.24 -44.62
CA ARG A 99 -13.55 -8.82 -44.21
C ARG A 99 -12.89 -8.52 -42.87
N ALA A 100 -12.35 -9.54 -42.21
CA ALA A 100 -11.78 -9.37 -40.89
C ALA A 100 -10.44 -8.62 -40.95
N ARG A 101 -10.22 -7.74 -39.97
CA ARG A 101 -9.02 -6.92 -39.81
C ARG A 101 -8.32 -7.31 -38.51
N THR A 102 -7.00 -7.43 -38.57
CA THR A 102 -6.17 -7.74 -37.39
C THR A 102 -5.34 -6.52 -37.02
N PHE A 103 -5.34 -6.18 -35.74
CA PHE A 103 -4.58 -5.10 -35.13
C PHE A 103 -3.67 -5.71 -34.06
N SER A 104 -2.40 -5.29 -34.06
CA SER A 104 -1.38 -5.84 -33.15
C SER A 104 -0.25 -4.86 -32.84
N ALA A 105 -0.27 -3.66 -33.43
CA ALA A 105 0.70 -2.64 -33.06
C ALA A 105 0.41 -2.14 -31.65
N ARG A 106 1.46 -1.92 -30.86
CA ARG A 106 1.36 -1.40 -29.47
C ARG A 106 0.69 -0.03 -29.37
N THR A 107 0.60 0.69 -30.49
CA THR A 107 -0.09 1.98 -30.61
C THR A 107 -1.58 1.84 -30.89
N GLU A 108 -2.06 0.64 -31.23
CA GLU A 108 -3.45 0.37 -31.62
C GLU A 108 -4.22 -0.38 -30.53
N ILE A 109 -3.56 -1.32 -29.86
CA ILE A 109 -4.11 -2.17 -28.80
C ILE A 109 -3.05 -2.43 -27.72
N GLN A 110 -3.49 -2.52 -26.47
CA GLN A 110 -2.66 -2.83 -25.32
C GLN A 110 -3.49 -3.56 -24.27
N ALA A 111 -2.99 -4.68 -23.71
CA ALA A 111 -3.61 -5.30 -22.54
C ALA A 111 -3.61 -4.32 -21.35
N LEU A 112 -4.66 -4.36 -20.53
CA LEU A 112 -4.66 -3.65 -19.25
C LEU A 112 -3.74 -4.38 -18.27
N SER A 113 -3.13 -3.65 -17.32
CA SER A 113 -2.16 -4.17 -16.34
C SER A 113 -2.66 -5.39 -15.55
N PHE A 114 -3.97 -5.46 -15.33
CA PHE A 114 -4.67 -6.51 -14.60
C PHE A 114 -5.25 -7.63 -15.46
N SER A 115 -5.06 -7.59 -16.78
CA SER A 115 -5.62 -8.61 -17.68
C SER A 115 -5.07 -9.99 -17.36
N ASP A 116 -5.93 -11.01 -17.49
CA ASP A 116 -5.47 -12.39 -17.62
C ASP A 116 -4.84 -12.60 -19.02
N ASP A 117 -3.90 -13.54 -19.12
CA ASP A 117 -3.34 -14.00 -20.39
C ASP A 117 -4.25 -15.05 -21.01
N ALA A 118 -4.96 -14.70 -22.08
CA ALA A 118 -5.75 -15.67 -22.83
C ALA A 118 -6.03 -15.22 -24.28
N GLU A 119 -6.55 -16.16 -25.06
CA GLU A 119 -7.13 -15.90 -26.38
C GLU A 119 -8.59 -16.32 -26.37
N VAL A 120 -9.49 -15.37 -26.64
CA VAL A 120 -10.93 -15.58 -26.62
C VAL A 120 -11.59 -15.00 -27.85
N SER A 121 -12.64 -15.66 -28.33
CA SER A 121 -13.43 -15.20 -29.47
C SER A 121 -14.91 -15.18 -29.12
N GLY A 122 -15.63 -14.17 -29.63
CA GLY A 122 -17.07 -14.08 -29.46
C GLY A 122 -17.68 -12.82 -30.08
N PRO A 123 -19.02 -12.72 -30.05
CA PRO A 123 -19.72 -11.49 -30.43
C PRO A 123 -19.30 -10.31 -29.55
N VAL A 124 -19.33 -9.11 -30.11
CA VAL A 124 -19.04 -7.87 -29.37
C VAL A 124 -20.33 -7.16 -28.97
N VAL A 125 -20.40 -6.69 -27.73
CA VAL A 125 -21.52 -5.88 -27.23
C VAL A 125 -20.98 -4.62 -26.57
N PHE A 126 -21.68 -3.50 -26.72
CA PHE A 126 -21.28 -2.22 -26.13
C PHE A 126 -22.08 -1.96 -24.86
N ALA A 127 -21.44 -1.93 -23.70
CA ALA A 127 -22.09 -1.71 -22.41
C ALA A 127 -21.90 -0.26 -21.90
N GLY A 128 -21.89 0.74 -22.78
CA GLY A 128 -21.75 2.14 -22.38
C GLY A 128 -20.47 2.38 -21.56
N TYR A 129 -20.61 2.97 -20.37
CA TYR A 129 -19.49 3.15 -19.43
C TYR A 129 -19.16 1.91 -18.59
N GLY A 130 -19.89 0.79 -18.72
CA GLY A 130 -19.63 -0.45 -17.99
C GLY A 130 -19.85 -0.34 -16.48
N LEU A 131 -20.60 0.67 -16.04
CA LEU A 131 -20.84 0.98 -14.64
C LEU A 131 -22.01 0.16 -14.10
N VAL A 132 -21.88 -0.23 -12.84
CA VAL A 132 -22.92 -0.84 -12.02
C VAL A 132 -22.89 -0.13 -10.67
N VAL A 133 -23.89 0.70 -10.39
CA VAL A 133 -24.06 1.40 -9.12
C VAL A 133 -25.22 0.73 -8.39
N PRO A 134 -24.99 0.15 -7.21
CA PRO A 134 -26.05 -0.47 -6.43
C PRO A 134 -27.15 0.54 -6.05
N GLU A 135 -28.41 0.11 -6.06
CA GLU A 135 -29.55 0.95 -5.65
C GLU A 135 -29.42 1.49 -4.22
N SER A 136 -28.63 0.82 -3.37
CA SER A 136 -28.34 1.24 -1.99
C SER A 136 -27.64 2.60 -1.89
N GLN A 137 -27.14 3.14 -2.99
CA GLN A 137 -26.48 4.45 -3.06
C GLN A 137 -27.43 5.62 -3.37
N ASN A 138 -28.76 5.40 -3.29
CA ASN A 138 -29.80 6.39 -3.64
C ASN A 138 -29.74 6.90 -5.11
N PHE A 139 -28.94 6.25 -5.95
CA PHE A 139 -28.84 6.46 -7.39
C PHE A 139 -28.37 5.15 -8.03
N GLY A 140 -29.29 4.38 -8.61
CA GLY A 140 -28.96 3.14 -9.31
C GLY A 140 -28.60 3.42 -10.77
N TYR A 141 -27.52 2.81 -11.26
CA TYR A 141 -27.09 2.92 -12.65
C TYR A 141 -26.48 1.58 -13.08
N ASP A 142 -27.12 0.85 -13.99
CA ASP A 142 -26.59 -0.44 -14.47
C ASP A 142 -26.53 -0.44 -15.99
N SER A 143 -25.32 -0.37 -16.53
CA SER A 143 -25.07 -0.36 -17.97
C SER A 143 -25.45 -1.66 -18.67
N TYR A 144 -25.73 -2.71 -17.90
CA TYR A 144 -26.02 -4.07 -18.35
C TYR A 144 -27.48 -4.49 -18.19
N ALA A 145 -28.35 -3.66 -17.59
CA ALA A 145 -29.70 -4.04 -17.15
C ALA A 145 -30.58 -4.70 -18.24
N THR A 146 -30.32 -4.40 -19.51
CA THR A 146 -31.04 -4.95 -20.68
C THR A 146 -30.12 -5.63 -21.69
N LEU A 147 -28.83 -5.78 -21.36
CA LEU A 147 -27.81 -6.26 -22.28
C LEU A 147 -27.35 -7.66 -21.89
N ASP A 148 -27.63 -8.65 -22.74
CA ASP A 148 -27.03 -9.97 -22.60
C ASP A 148 -25.54 -9.93 -22.96
N VAL A 149 -24.68 -10.14 -21.97
CA VAL A 149 -23.22 -10.15 -22.12
C VAL A 149 -22.60 -11.52 -21.92
N LYS A 150 -23.41 -12.55 -21.65
CA LYS A 150 -22.91 -13.89 -21.37
C LYS A 150 -22.20 -14.45 -22.61
N ASP A 151 -21.00 -14.98 -22.41
CA ASP A 151 -20.14 -15.56 -23.44
C ASP A 151 -19.69 -14.58 -24.56
N LYS A 152 -19.81 -13.27 -24.32
CA LYS A 152 -19.47 -12.19 -25.27
C LYS A 152 -18.26 -11.37 -24.84
N ILE A 153 -17.72 -10.60 -25.78
CA ILE A 153 -16.67 -9.60 -25.53
C ILE A 153 -17.38 -8.25 -25.31
N VAL A 154 -17.18 -7.65 -24.14
CA VAL A 154 -17.86 -6.41 -23.75
C VAL A 154 -16.95 -5.23 -24.03
N LEU A 155 -17.40 -4.30 -24.88
CA LEU A 155 -16.78 -3.00 -25.10
C LEU A 155 -17.38 -1.95 -24.16
N VAL A 156 -16.52 -1.19 -23.48
CA VAL A 156 -16.91 -0.08 -22.60
C VAL A 156 -16.10 1.17 -22.86
N LEU A 157 -16.67 2.33 -22.51
CA LEU A 157 -15.97 3.60 -22.44
C LEU A 157 -15.09 3.66 -21.19
N ARG A 158 -13.91 4.27 -21.32
CA ARG A 158 -13.10 4.77 -20.19
C ARG A 158 -13.88 5.88 -19.47
N TYR A 159 -13.61 6.06 -18.17
CA TYR A 159 -14.23 7.08 -17.31
C TYR A 159 -15.72 6.82 -17.01
N PHE A 160 -16.49 7.88 -16.85
CA PHE A 160 -17.90 7.89 -16.47
C PHE A 160 -18.60 9.10 -17.11
N PRO A 161 -19.94 9.17 -17.13
CA PRO A 161 -20.70 10.29 -17.68
C PRO A 161 -20.27 11.67 -17.10
N GLU A 162 -19.60 12.49 -17.91
CA GLU A 162 -19.02 13.77 -17.44
C GLU A 162 -20.01 14.95 -17.46
N ASP A 163 -21.05 14.89 -18.28
CA ASP A 163 -22.09 15.94 -18.40
C ASP A 163 -23.16 15.83 -17.28
N ALA A 164 -23.06 14.82 -16.41
CA ALA A 164 -23.95 14.65 -15.26
C ALA A 164 -23.74 15.73 -14.18
N ASP A 165 -24.74 15.93 -13.32
CA ASP A 165 -24.63 16.87 -12.20
C ASP A 165 -23.55 16.43 -11.19
N GLN A 166 -23.06 17.37 -10.37
CA GLN A 166 -21.93 17.14 -9.46
C GLN A 166 -22.16 15.99 -8.48
N GLN A 167 -23.39 15.80 -7.98
CA GLN A 167 -23.72 14.75 -7.03
C GLN A 167 -23.69 13.38 -7.73
N THR A 168 -24.30 13.27 -8.89
CA THR A 168 -24.29 12.06 -9.72
C THR A 168 -22.87 11.68 -10.14
N ARG A 169 -22.06 12.65 -10.56
CA ARG A 169 -20.63 12.43 -10.88
C ARG A 169 -19.84 11.88 -9.70
N ALA A 170 -20.05 12.42 -8.50
CA ALA A 170 -19.36 11.95 -7.30
C ALA A 170 -19.71 10.49 -6.94
N VAL A 171 -20.91 10.02 -7.27
CA VAL A 171 -21.30 8.61 -7.12
C VAL A 171 -20.66 7.77 -8.24
N LEU A 172 -20.86 8.15 -9.51
CA LEU A 172 -20.39 7.39 -10.68
C LEU A 172 -18.86 7.22 -10.69
N ALA A 173 -18.11 8.26 -10.29
CA ALA A 173 -16.65 8.23 -10.23
C ALA A 173 -16.11 7.08 -9.36
N ARG A 174 -16.82 6.71 -8.29
CA ARG A 174 -16.43 5.61 -7.37
C ARG A 174 -16.45 4.24 -8.04
N TYR A 175 -17.26 4.08 -9.09
CA TYR A 175 -17.44 2.83 -9.83
C TYR A 175 -16.77 2.88 -11.21
N SER A 176 -16.00 3.94 -11.49
CA SER A 176 -15.38 4.15 -12.80
C SER A 176 -14.03 3.45 -12.98
N ASP A 177 -13.52 2.83 -11.91
CA ASP A 177 -12.27 2.05 -11.95
C ASP A 177 -12.36 0.89 -12.95
N LEU A 178 -11.29 0.67 -13.72
CA LEU A 178 -11.30 -0.32 -14.79
C LEU A 178 -11.32 -1.77 -14.28
N ARG A 179 -10.73 -2.07 -13.11
CA ARG A 179 -10.86 -3.39 -12.47
C ARG A 179 -12.30 -3.61 -12.03
N TYR A 180 -12.97 -2.59 -11.49
CA TYR A 180 -14.40 -2.69 -11.17
C TYR A 180 -15.23 -3.04 -12.41
N LYS A 181 -15.01 -2.36 -13.54
CA LYS A 181 -15.74 -2.65 -14.79
C LYS A 181 -15.48 -4.07 -15.30
N ALA A 182 -14.23 -4.53 -15.24
CA ALA A 182 -13.86 -5.89 -15.62
C ALA A 182 -14.55 -6.92 -14.73
N MET A 183 -14.57 -6.70 -13.41
CA MET A 183 -15.33 -7.53 -12.48
C MET A 183 -16.82 -7.52 -12.84
N ALA A 184 -17.44 -6.35 -13.02
CA ALA A 184 -18.87 -6.22 -13.31
C ALA A 184 -19.29 -6.98 -14.59
N ALA A 185 -18.46 -6.93 -15.63
CA ALA A 185 -18.65 -7.71 -16.86
C ALA A 185 -18.49 -9.22 -16.61
N ARG A 186 -17.43 -9.64 -15.90
CA ARG A 186 -17.16 -11.04 -15.55
C ARG A 186 -18.30 -11.67 -14.76
N GLN A 187 -18.83 -10.98 -13.74
CA GLN A 187 -19.93 -11.50 -12.90
C GLN A 187 -21.20 -11.79 -13.72
N ARG A 188 -21.35 -11.16 -14.89
CA ARG A 188 -22.46 -11.36 -15.83
C ARG A 188 -22.13 -12.35 -16.95
N GLY A 189 -20.96 -13.01 -16.88
CA GLY A 189 -20.54 -14.07 -17.80
C GLY A 189 -19.81 -13.58 -19.05
N ALA A 190 -19.34 -12.34 -19.09
CA ALA A 190 -18.51 -11.87 -20.20
C ALA A 190 -17.20 -12.67 -20.30
N LYS A 191 -16.74 -12.92 -21.54
CA LYS A 191 -15.45 -13.59 -21.81
C LYS A 191 -14.26 -12.65 -21.78
N ALA A 192 -14.47 -11.37 -22.09
CA ALA A 192 -13.43 -10.35 -22.09
C ALA A 192 -14.02 -8.95 -22.00
N LEU A 193 -13.15 -7.99 -21.63
CA LEU A 193 -13.42 -6.56 -21.63
C LEU A 193 -12.54 -5.84 -22.66
N LEU A 194 -13.14 -4.99 -23.48
CA LEU A 194 -12.45 -3.99 -24.30
C LEU A 194 -12.76 -2.60 -23.74
N VAL A 195 -11.74 -1.75 -23.63
CA VAL A 195 -11.88 -0.38 -23.13
C VAL A 195 -11.42 0.60 -24.21
N VAL A 196 -12.27 1.56 -24.55
CA VAL A 196 -11.93 2.66 -25.44
C VAL A 196 -12.05 4.00 -24.70
N THR A 197 -11.08 4.89 -24.88
CA THR A 197 -11.24 6.29 -24.44
C THR A 197 -12.17 7.00 -25.41
N GLY A 198 -13.37 7.37 -24.94
CA GLY A 198 -14.43 7.87 -25.81
C GLY A 198 -14.08 9.15 -26.57
N PRO A 199 -14.66 9.39 -27.76
CA PRO A 199 -14.41 10.58 -28.57
C PRO A 199 -14.82 11.92 -27.93
N ARG A 200 -15.58 11.91 -26.84
CA ARG A 200 -15.93 13.09 -26.01
C ARG A 200 -15.16 13.14 -24.68
N SER A 201 -14.33 12.15 -24.39
CA SER A 201 -13.56 12.07 -23.15
C SER A 201 -12.21 12.79 -23.24
N PRO A 202 -11.56 13.10 -22.10
CA PRO A 202 -10.16 13.50 -22.08
C PRO A 202 -9.28 12.44 -22.76
N ASN A 203 -8.28 12.88 -23.54
CA ASN A 203 -7.37 12.01 -24.32
C ASN A 203 -8.13 11.09 -25.30
N ALA A 204 -9.13 11.65 -25.98
CA ALA A 204 -10.03 10.95 -26.88
C ALA A 204 -9.30 10.01 -27.86
N GLY A 205 -9.71 8.73 -27.87
CA GLY A 205 -9.17 7.71 -28.76
C GLY A 205 -7.79 7.17 -28.39
N GLU A 206 -7.11 7.71 -27.37
CA GLU A 206 -5.83 7.20 -26.88
C GLU A 206 -6.01 5.92 -26.04
N LEU A 207 -4.98 5.08 -26.05
CA LEU A 207 -4.91 3.89 -25.21
C LEU A 207 -4.85 4.26 -23.72
N VAL A 208 -5.42 3.41 -22.87
CA VAL A 208 -5.19 3.48 -21.42
C VAL A 208 -3.71 3.13 -21.17
N PRO A 209 -2.93 4.03 -20.55
CA PRO A 209 -1.55 3.70 -20.19
C PRO A 209 -1.52 2.51 -19.22
N MET A 210 -0.63 1.55 -19.46
CA MET A 210 -0.31 0.56 -18.43
C MET A 210 0.40 1.23 -17.26
N SER A 211 -0.30 1.40 -16.15
CA SER A 211 0.27 1.84 -14.88
C SER A 211 0.69 0.65 -14.01
N PHE A 212 1.44 0.94 -12.96
CA PHE A 212 1.69 -0.02 -11.90
C PHE A 212 0.37 -0.51 -11.28
N ASP A 213 0.30 -1.79 -10.99
CA ASP A 213 -0.86 -2.43 -10.39
C ASP A 213 -0.39 -3.25 -9.18
N THR A 214 -0.84 -2.86 -8.00
CA THR A 214 -0.41 -3.46 -6.74
C THR A 214 -1.02 -4.84 -6.51
N ALA A 215 -2.12 -5.19 -7.19
CA ALA A 215 -2.63 -6.55 -7.12
C ALA A 215 -1.86 -7.48 -8.05
N ILE A 216 -1.28 -8.51 -7.43
CA ILE A 216 -0.58 -9.57 -8.13
C ILE A 216 -1.56 -10.41 -8.97
N ALA A 217 -2.82 -10.57 -8.53
CA ALA A 217 -3.84 -11.36 -9.21
C ALA A 217 -4.53 -10.59 -10.36
N GLY A 218 -4.79 -11.33 -11.46
CA GLY A 218 -5.53 -10.83 -12.62
C GLY A 218 -7.02 -10.59 -12.33
N SER A 219 -7.71 -9.95 -13.28
CA SER A 219 -9.15 -9.66 -13.19
C SER A 219 -10.03 -10.88 -13.41
N GLY A 220 -9.47 -12.03 -13.76
CA GLY A 220 -10.22 -13.26 -14.03
C GLY A 220 -10.83 -13.32 -15.44
N ILE A 221 -10.61 -12.30 -16.27
CA ILE A 221 -10.94 -12.27 -17.71
C ILE A 221 -9.87 -11.48 -18.49
N PRO A 222 -9.63 -11.79 -19.77
CA PRO A 222 -8.87 -10.94 -20.68
C PRO A 222 -9.46 -9.52 -20.75
N ALA A 223 -8.60 -8.51 -20.64
CA ALA A 223 -8.99 -7.11 -20.72
C ALA A 223 -7.96 -6.28 -21.51
N ALA A 224 -8.40 -5.53 -22.53
CA ALA A 224 -7.52 -4.72 -23.35
C ALA A 224 -8.08 -3.32 -23.62
N SER A 225 -7.20 -2.33 -23.70
CA SER A 225 -7.49 -1.03 -24.27
C SER A 225 -7.28 -1.06 -25.79
N ILE A 226 -8.22 -0.44 -26.51
CA ILE A 226 -8.15 -0.25 -27.96
C ILE A 226 -8.25 1.24 -28.29
N THR A 227 -7.65 1.66 -29.41
CA THR A 227 -7.79 3.04 -29.88
C THR A 227 -9.20 3.35 -30.36
N GLY A 228 -9.52 4.65 -30.43
CA GLY A 228 -10.77 5.13 -31.03
C GLY A 228 -10.98 4.60 -32.45
N SER A 229 -9.91 4.48 -33.25
CA SER A 229 -9.99 3.97 -34.62
C SER A 229 -10.47 2.51 -34.71
N ILE A 230 -10.06 1.65 -33.76
CA ILE A 230 -10.54 0.27 -33.67
C ILE A 230 -11.99 0.27 -33.19
N ALA A 231 -12.33 1.09 -32.21
CA ALA A 231 -13.69 1.18 -31.71
C ALA A 231 -14.66 1.65 -32.79
N ASP A 232 -14.32 2.68 -33.57
CA ASP A 232 -15.14 3.16 -34.68
C ASP A 232 -15.38 2.07 -35.73
N ALA A 233 -14.40 1.16 -35.95
CA ALA A 233 -14.57 0.01 -36.84
C ALA A 233 -15.52 -1.07 -36.30
N LEU A 234 -15.86 -1.06 -35.01
CA LEU A 234 -16.85 -1.95 -34.39
C LEU A 234 -18.28 -1.40 -34.50
N PHE A 235 -18.46 -0.09 -34.65
CA PHE A 235 -19.78 0.54 -34.75
C PHE A 235 -20.25 0.63 -36.21
N PRO A 236 -21.56 0.47 -36.47
CA PRO A 236 -22.10 0.68 -37.79
C PRO A 236 -22.12 2.19 -38.14
N ALA A 237 -22.07 2.51 -39.43
CA ALA A 237 -21.90 3.89 -39.90
C ALA A 237 -23.06 4.83 -39.54
N ASP A 238 -24.26 4.29 -39.30
CA ASP A 238 -25.47 5.01 -38.87
C ASP A 238 -25.59 5.15 -37.34
N MET A 239 -24.62 4.63 -36.58
CA MET A 239 -24.55 4.75 -35.11
C MET A 239 -23.13 5.11 -34.67
N PRO A 240 -22.64 6.33 -34.98
CA PRO A 240 -21.27 6.72 -34.64
C PRO A 240 -21.07 6.79 -33.12
N LEU A 241 -19.95 6.25 -32.63
CA LEU A 241 -19.63 6.17 -31.20
C LEU A 241 -19.73 7.52 -30.47
N ARG A 242 -19.42 8.64 -31.16
CA ARG A 242 -19.53 9.99 -30.61
C ARG A 242 -20.96 10.36 -30.20
N GLU A 243 -21.94 10.03 -31.02
CA GLU A 243 -23.36 10.31 -30.74
C GLU A 243 -23.89 9.37 -29.65
N VAL A 244 -23.47 8.10 -29.68
CA VAL A 244 -23.80 7.12 -28.63
C VAL A 244 -23.25 7.58 -27.28
N GLN A 245 -21.99 8.03 -27.22
CA GLN A 245 -21.40 8.57 -26.00
C GLN A 245 -22.15 9.83 -25.51
N GLN A 246 -22.49 10.75 -26.40
CA GLN A 246 -23.23 11.96 -26.04
C GLN A 246 -24.56 11.64 -25.33
N ALA A 247 -25.28 10.61 -25.77
CA ALA A 247 -26.51 10.18 -25.11
C ALA A 247 -26.26 9.64 -23.69
N LEU A 248 -25.11 9.03 -23.45
CA LEU A 248 -24.70 8.46 -22.16
C LEU A 248 -24.13 9.51 -21.19
N ASP A 249 -23.52 10.58 -21.69
CA ASP A 249 -22.76 11.57 -20.89
C ASP A 249 -23.62 12.31 -19.86
N SER A 250 -24.93 12.37 -20.07
CA SER A 250 -25.89 12.92 -19.09
C SER A 250 -26.00 12.12 -17.78
N GLY A 251 -25.52 10.88 -17.76
CA GLY A 251 -25.68 9.97 -16.62
C GLY A 251 -27.09 9.40 -16.46
N ASN A 252 -27.95 9.51 -17.47
CA ASN A 252 -29.31 8.96 -17.42
C ASN A 252 -29.28 7.43 -17.23
N PRO A 253 -29.82 6.88 -16.12
CA PRO A 253 -29.78 5.45 -15.82
C PRO A 253 -30.69 4.60 -16.71
N HIS A 254 -31.52 5.23 -17.55
CA HIS A 254 -32.40 4.53 -18.50
C HIS A 254 -31.76 4.31 -19.87
N VAL A 255 -30.59 4.89 -20.14
CA VAL A 255 -29.82 4.63 -21.36
C VAL A 255 -28.94 3.41 -21.11
N THR A 256 -29.10 2.38 -21.94
CA THR A 256 -28.47 1.07 -21.74
C THR A 256 -27.48 0.76 -22.86
N GLY A 257 -26.70 -0.31 -22.68
CA GLY A 257 -25.80 -0.80 -23.72
C GLY A 257 -26.52 -1.28 -24.99
N VAL A 258 -25.77 -1.40 -26.07
CA VAL A 258 -26.25 -1.76 -27.40
C VAL A 258 -25.50 -3.01 -27.90
N ALA A 259 -26.24 -3.97 -28.45
CA ALA A 259 -25.64 -5.10 -29.15
C ALA A 259 -25.14 -4.65 -30.54
N LEU A 260 -23.87 -4.91 -30.85
CA LEU A 260 -23.29 -4.60 -32.16
C LEU A 260 -23.59 -5.77 -33.10
N GLN A 261 -24.54 -5.58 -34.02
CA GLN A 261 -24.96 -6.66 -34.92
C GLN A 261 -23.84 -7.05 -35.89
N ASN A 262 -23.66 -8.36 -36.10
CA ASN A 262 -22.71 -8.93 -37.04
C ASN A 262 -21.24 -8.58 -36.79
N VAL A 263 -20.87 -8.33 -35.53
CA VAL A 263 -19.47 -8.07 -35.13
C VAL A 263 -19.00 -9.16 -34.17
N THR A 264 -17.96 -9.86 -34.58
CA THR A 264 -17.19 -10.79 -33.75
C THR A 264 -15.76 -10.27 -33.60
N ALA A 265 -15.18 -10.53 -32.45
CA ALA A 265 -13.76 -10.29 -32.23
C ALA A 265 -13.08 -11.53 -31.68
N SER A 266 -11.80 -11.67 -32.02
CA SER A 266 -10.86 -12.57 -31.38
C SER A 266 -9.80 -11.71 -30.70
N LEU A 267 -9.77 -11.74 -29.37
CA LEU A 267 -8.87 -10.96 -28.54
C LEU A 267 -7.82 -11.91 -27.95
N LYS A 268 -6.56 -11.57 -28.14
CA LYS A 268 -5.42 -12.17 -27.45
C LYS A 268 -4.78 -11.14 -26.54
N THR A 269 -4.71 -11.42 -25.25
CA THR A 269 -4.02 -10.60 -24.25
C THR A 269 -2.76 -11.29 -23.76
N ILE A 270 -1.68 -10.54 -23.65
CA ILE A 270 -0.42 -10.98 -23.05
C ILE A 270 0.10 -9.86 -22.16
N VAL A 271 0.14 -10.08 -20.85
CA VAL A 271 0.70 -9.17 -19.86
C VAL A 271 2.03 -9.73 -19.38
N THR A 272 3.12 -9.08 -19.78
CA THR A 272 4.44 -9.38 -19.23
C THR A 272 4.65 -8.57 -17.96
N ARG A 273 4.58 -9.23 -16.80
CA ARG A 273 4.98 -8.65 -15.51
C ARG A 273 6.50 -8.51 -15.44
N GLN A 274 6.97 -7.30 -15.21
CA GLN A 274 8.38 -7.01 -15.04
C GLN A 274 8.75 -7.28 -13.57
N ARG A 275 9.39 -8.42 -13.34
CA ARG A 275 9.93 -8.77 -12.02
C ARG A 275 11.24 -8.02 -11.80
N GLN A 276 11.39 -7.45 -10.62
CA GLN A 276 12.66 -6.91 -10.11
C GLN A 276 12.93 -7.50 -8.73
N THR A 277 14.19 -7.43 -8.32
CA THR A 277 14.65 -7.85 -7.00
C THR A 277 15.01 -6.61 -6.20
N ALA A 278 14.39 -6.46 -5.03
CA ALA A 278 14.77 -5.49 -4.00
C ALA A 278 15.36 -6.26 -2.79
N ARG A 279 15.83 -5.54 -1.78
CA ARG A 279 16.41 -6.17 -0.58
C ARG A 279 16.10 -5.41 0.69
N ASN A 280 15.72 -6.15 1.73
CA ASN A 280 15.77 -5.61 3.09
C ASN A 280 17.23 -5.62 3.58
N VAL A 281 17.59 -4.69 4.46
CA VAL A 281 18.86 -4.72 5.20
C VAL A 281 18.57 -5.11 6.65
N LEU A 282 19.06 -6.29 7.05
CA LEU A 282 18.84 -6.89 8.36
C LEU A 282 20.17 -7.13 9.05
N ALA A 283 20.36 -6.53 10.22
CA ALA A 283 21.49 -6.80 11.09
C ALA A 283 21.00 -6.91 12.53
N TYR A 284 21.83 -7.39 13.45
CA TYR A 284 21.48 -7.39 14.86
C TYR A 284 22.64 -7.02 15.77
N LEU A 285 22.28 -6.42 16.91
CA LEU A 285 23.15 -6.26 18.05
C LEU A 285 22.95 -7.46 18.99
N PRO A 286 24.00 -8.29 19.22
CA PRO A 286 23.90 -9.40 20.14
C PRO A 286 23.55 -8.94 21.57
N ALA A 287 22.81 -9.78 22.28
CA ALA A 287 22.66 -9.66 23.73
C ALA A 287 24.05 -9.75 24.37
N THR A 288 24.27 -9.00 25.45
CA THR A 288 25.53 -9.01 26.21
C THR A 288 25.52 -10.05 27.33
N THR A 289 24.37 -10.69 27.58
CA THR A 289 24.17 -11.77 28.54
C THR A 289 23.59 -13.01 27.85
N SER A 290 23.68 -14.19 28.48
CA SER A 290 23.01 -15.39 27.94
C SER A 290 21.51 -15.17 27.79
N ILE A 291 20.96 -15.70 26.70
CA ILE A 291 19.53 -15.64 26.35
C ILE A 291 18.78 -16.94 26.66
N ASP A 292 19.42 -17.96 27.23
CA ASP A 292 18.83 -19.31 27.41
C ASP A 292 17.54 -19.29 28.26
N SER A 293 17.43 -18.32 29.17
CA SER A 293 16.26 -18.11 30.05
C SER A 293 15.38 -16.91 29.64
N VAL A 294 15.65 -16.30 28.48
CA VAL A 294 14.93 -15.11 28.01
C VAL A 294 13.80 -15.54 27.09
N SER A 295 12.56 -15.42 27.58
CA SER A 295 11.38 -15.53 26.72
C SER A 295 11.36 -14.41 25.68
N GLN A 296 11.17 -14.79 24.42
CA GLN A 296 11.21 -13.90 23.25
C GLN A 296 12.49 -13.04 23.22
N PRO A 297 13.65 -13.64 22.85
CA PRO A 297 14.96 -13.00 22.96
C PRO A 297 15.22 -11.90 21.92
N TRP A 298 14.26 -11.54 21.06
CA TRP A 298 14.44 -10.55 20.00
C TRP A 298 13.54 -9.33 20.17
N VAL A 299 14.11 -8.13 20.02
CA VAL A 299 13.35 -6.89 19.79
C VAL A 299 13.69 -6.41 18.39
N VAL A 300 12.69 -6.10 17.57
CA VAL A 300 12.88 -5.59 16.21
C VAL A 300 12.66 -4.08 16.21
N VAL A 301 13.58 -3.34 15.59
CA VAL A 301 13.52 -1.89 15.42
C VAL A 301 13.73 -1.61 13.94
N GLY A 302 12.81 -0.90 13.28
CA GLY A 302 12.88 -0.72 11.84
C GLY A 302 12.22 0.53 11.29
N ALA A 303 12.51 0.77 10.03
CA ALA A 303 12.02 1.84 9.16
C ALA A 303 12.16 1.36 7.71
N HIS A 304 11.32 1.82 6.79
CA HIS A 304 11.63 1.63 5.37
C HIS A 304 12.70 2.64 4.93
N TYR A 305 13.48 2.26 3.91
CA TYR A 305 14.56 3.08 3.38
C TYR A 305 14.43 3.38 1.89
N ASP A 306 13.52 2.70 1.19
CA ASP A 306 13.13 3.07 -0.17
C ASP A 306 12.29 4.34 -0.18
N HIS A 307 12.16 4.95 -1.36
CA HIS A 307 11.20 6.00 -1.64
C HIS A 307 10.79 5.96 -3.13
N LEU A 308 10.23 7.03 -3.68
CA LEU A 308 9.53 7.03 -4.97
C LEU A 308 10.38 7.20 -6.24
N GLY A 309 11.71 7.30 -6.11
CA GLY A 309 12.57 7.54 -7.28
C GLY A 309 12.25 8.85 -7.99
N HIS A 310 11.80 8.78 -9.24
CA HIS A 310 11.32 9.94 -10.02
C HIS A 310 9.79 10.13 -9.99
N GLY A 311 9.07 9.27 -9.26
CA GLY A 311 7.61 9.35 -9.12
C GLY A 311 6.81 8.65 -10.22
N ASP A 312 7.45 7.86 -11.07
CA ASP A 312 6.84 7.25 -12.27
C ASP A 312 5.82 6.14 -11.98
N LYS A 313 5.79 5.62 -10.74
CA LYS A 313 4.96 4.46 -10.35
C LYS A 313 3.61 4.80 -9.70
N GLY A 314 3.17 6.05 -9.79
CA GLY A 314 1.77 6.44 -9.50
C GLY A 314 1.45 6.89 -8.08
N ASN A 315 2.45 6.97 -7.18
CA ASN A 315 2.27 7.46 -5.80
C ASN A 315 2.78 8.90 -5.60
N SER A 316 3.37 9.52 -6.63
CA SER A 316 3.83 10.91 -6.58
C SER A 316 2.65 11.89 -6.48
N LEU A 317 2.81 12.89 -5.61
CA LEU A 317 1.92 14.06 -5.53
C LEU A 317 2.50 15.28 -6.27
N ALA A 318 3.58 15.10 -7.05
CA ALA A 318 4.19 16.15 -7.85
C ALA A 318 3.32 16.51 -9.06
N ALA A 319 3.28 17.80 -9.40
CA ALA A 319 2.53 18.31 -10.54
C ALA A 319 3.29 19.44 -11.24
N GLY A 320 2.92 19.73 -12.48
CA GLY A 320 3.50 20.84 -13.24
C GLY A 320 5.01 20.65 -13.45
N THR A 321 5.81 21.64 -13.06
CA THR A 321 7.27 21.65 -13.23
C THR A 321 8.00 20.65 -12.36
N ASP A 322 7.37 20.12 -11.31
CA ASP A 322 8.00 19.19 -10.37
C ASP A 322 7.81 17.73 -10.79
N ALA A 323 6.98 17.46 -11.81
CA ALA A 323 6.74 16.12 -12.31
C ALA A 323 8.02 15.50 -12.91
N GLY A 324 8.35 14.27 -12.51
CA GLY A 324 9.55 13.55 -12.93
C GLY A 324 10.83 13.96 -12.19
N GLY A 325 10.76 14.87 -11.20
CA GLY A 325 11.89 15.21 -10.34
C GLY A 325 12.28 14.09 -9.38
N ILE A 326 13.50 14.14 -8.85
CA ILE A 326 13.96 13.20 -7.82
C ILE A 326 13.15 13.41 -6.54
N HIS A 327 12.51 12.35 -6.07
CA HIS A 327 11.84 12.30 -4.78
C HIS A 327 12.88 11.94 -3.73
N HIS A 328 13.41 12.94 -3.03
CA HIS A 328 14.52 12.74 -2.10
C HIS A 328 14.10 11.97 -0.85
N GLY A 329 12.85 12.11 -0.40
CA GLY A 329 12.33 11.34 0.73
C GLY A 329 13.10 11.60 2.03
N ALA A 330 13.36 12.88 2.32
CA ALA A 330 14.12 13.26 3.50
C ALA A 330 13.38 12.96 4.80
N ASP A 331 12.07 13.24 4.85
CA ASP A 331 11.23 12.76 5.94
C ASP A 331 10.67 11.38 5.64
N ASP A 332 10.38 11.09 4.38
CA ASP A 332 9.77 9.84 3.93
C ASP A 332 10.74 9.02 3.04
N ASN A 333 11.60 8.15 3.56
CA ASN A 333 11.77 7.88 4.99
C ASN A 333 13.25 7.82 5.42
N ALA A 334 14.05 8.77 4.94
CA ALA A 334 15.41 8.94 5.44
C ALA A 334 15.44 9.32 6.93
N SER A 335 14.45 10.04 7.45
CA SER A 335 14.37 10.42 8.87
C SER A 335 14.17 9.21 9.79
N GLY A 336 13.25 8.30 9.47
CA GLY A 336 13.04 7.05 10.21
C GLY A 336 14.26 6.14 10.14
N THR A 337 14.83 5.98 8.94
CA THR A 337 16.08 5.23 8.76
C THR A 337 17.23 5.80 9.60
N ALA A 338 17.38 7.13 9.65
CA ALA A 338 18.38 7.80 10.48
C ALA A 338 18.12 7.62 11.98
N ALA A 339 16.85 7.66 12.43
CA ALA A 339 16.48 7.40 13.81
C ALA A 339 16.87 5.98 14.25
N VAL A 340 16.61 4.96 13.42
CA VAL A 340 16.99 3.58 13.72
C VAL A 340 18.51 3.41 13.83
N LEU A 341 19.30 4.05 12.95
CA LEU A 341 20.77 4.04 13.06
C LEU A 341 21.26 4.71 14.36
N SER A 342 20.67 5.84 14.75
CA SER A 342 21.01 6.54 16.01
C SER A 342 20.61 5.74 17.25
N ILE A 343 19.46 5.07 17.21
CA ILE A 343 19.03 4.11 18.24
C ILE A 343 20.05 2.97 18.35
N ALA A 344 20.47 2.40 17.22
CA ALA A 344 21.46 1.31 17.18
C ALA A 344 22.81 1.75 17.79
N GLU A 345 23.32 2.94 17.45
CA GLU A 345 24.53 3.50 18.04
C GLU A 345 24.45 3.59 19.56
N THR A 346 23.32 4.08 20.07
CA THR A 346 23.08 4.23 21.50
C THR A 346 23.04 2.87 22.20
N LEU A 347 22.30 1.92 21.64
CA LEU A 347 22.13 0.59 22.20
C LEU A 347 23.41 -0.26 22.12
N ALA A 348 24.23 -0.10 21.08
CA ALA A 348 25.49 -0.82 20.91
C ALA A 348 26.46 -0.61 22.10
N ARG A 349 26.41 0.57 22.71
CA ARG A 349 27.24 0.98 23.86
C ARG A 349 26.66 0.61 25.23
N GLN A 350 25.49 -0.04 25.27
CA GLN A 350 24.79 -0.38 26.51
C GLN A 350 24.67 -1.90 26.68
N PRO A 351 24.58 -2.43 27.91
CA PRO A 351 24.20 -3.81 28.14
C PRO A 351 22.82 -4.11 27.53
N ARG A 352 22.64 -5.33 27.02
CA ARG A 352 21.40 -5.78 26.37
C ARG A 352 21.08 -7.21 26.81
N ARG A 353 19.89 -7.44 27.37
CA ARG A 353 19.42 -8.79 27.73
C ARG A 353 18.76 -9.52 26.56
N ARG A 354 18.22 -8.80 25.59
CA ARG A 354 17.70 -9.32 24.31
C ARG A 354 18.61 -8.94 23.14
N HIS A 355 18.54 -9.72 22.06
CA HIS A 355 19.02 -9.29 20.76
C HIS A 355 18.18 -8.13 20.24
N VAL A 356 18.82 -7.16 19.59
CA VAL A 356 18.13 -6.07 18.89
C VAL A 356 18.34 -6.26 17.41
N LEU A 357 17.30 -6.67 16.69
CA LEU A 357 17.29 -6.77 15.24
C LEU A 357 16.98 -5.38 14.67
N LEU A 358 17.86 -4.90 13.80
CA LEU A 358 17.78 -3.65 13.07
C LEU A 358 17.32 -4.00 11.66
N ALA A 359 16.13 -3.55 11.27
CA ALA A 359 15.53 -3.87 9.99
C ALA A 359 15.23 -2.63 9.17
N PHE A 360 15.77 -2.59 7.95
CA PHE A 360 15.47 -1.55 6.98
C PHE A 360 14.71 -2.18 5.82
N TRP A 361 13.46 -1.78 5.65
CA TRP A 361 12.53 -2.36 4.69
C TRP A 361 12.63 -1.68 3.34
N SER A 362 12.53 -2.46 2.27
CA SER A 362 12.39 -1.94 0.90
C SER A 362 11.00 -2.25 0.36
N ALA A 363 10.57 -1.52 -0.66
CA ALA A 363 9.26 -1.65 -1.30
C ALA A 363 8.08 -1.44 -0.34
N GLU A 364 8.24 -0.53 0.63
CA GLU A 364 7.14 -0.07 1.48
C GLU A 364 6.14 0.73 0.65
N GLU A 365 6.67 1.66 -0.15
CA GLU A 365 5.95 2.62 -0.98
C GLU A 365 4.97 1.99 -1.97
N ILE A 366 5.20 0.73 -2.30
CA ILE A 366 4.42 -0.04 -3.26
C ILE A 366 3.63 -1.19 -2.61
N GLY A 367 3.54 -1.21 -1.28
CA GLY A 367 2.64 -2.08 -0.52
C GLY A 367 3.31 -2.98 0.52
N LEU A 368 4.23 -2.46 1.33
CA LEU A 368 4.85 -3.19 2.46
C LEU A 368 5.52 -4.51 2.05
N ILE A 369 6.08 -4.59 0.85
CA ILE A 369 6.50 -5.87 0.26
C ILE A 369 7.69 -6.44 1.04
N GLY A 370 8.63 -5.60 1.46
CA GLY A 370 9.80 -6.02 2.23
C GLY A 370 9.47 -6.60 3.60
N SER A 371 8.64 -5.93 4.39
CA SER A 371 8.23 -6.43 5.72
C SER A 371 7.30 -7.64 5.63
N ASN A 372 6.46 -7.74 4.59
CA ASN A 372 5.73 -8.98 4.29
C ASN A 372 6.68 -10.13 3.97
N ALA A 373 7.67 -9.93 3.09
CA ALA A 373 8.66 -10.97 2.78
C ALA A 373 9.39 -11.48 4.05
N PHE A 374 9.69 -10.57 4.99
CA PHE A 374 10.24 -10.94 6.30
C PHE A 374 9.26 -11.78 7.12
N THR A 375 8.01 -11.36 7.29
CA THR A 375 7.06 -12.09 8.15
C THR A 375 6.58 -13.41 7.53
N THR A 376 6.58 -13.53 6.19
CA THR A 376 6.25 -14.79 5.49
C THR A 376 7.37 -15.83 5.61
N ALA A 377 8.63 -15.41 5.48
CA ALA A 377 9.80 -16.29 5.56
C ALA A 377 10.82 -15.74 6.58
N PRO A 378 10.48 -15.79 7.88
CA PRO A 378 11.19 -15.03 8.89
C PRO A 378 12.57 -15.65 9.20
N PRO A 379 13.67 -14.86 9.14
CA PRO A 379 15.02 -15.36 9.41
C PRO A 379 15.26 -15.65 10.89
N VAL A 380 14.36 -15.18 11.77
CA VAL A 380 14.27 -15.56 13.18
C VAL A 380 12.83 -15.97 13.47
N PRO A 381 12.55 -16.99 14.30
CA PRO A 381 11.17 -17.41 14.55
C PRO A 381 10.30 -16.25 15.06
N LEU A 382 9.17 -15.95 14.43
CA LEU A 382 8.33 -14.80 14.83
C LEU A 382 7.84 -14.90 16.28
N GLY A 383 7.53 -16.11 16.76
CA GLY A 383 7.16 -16.34 18.16
C GLY A 383 8.28 -16.01 19.18
N SER A 384 9.51 -15.78 18.71
CA SER A 384 10.66 -15.36 19.52
C SER A 384 10.88 -13.84 19.55
N VAL A 385 10.05 -13.06 18.85
CA VAL A 385 10.08 -11.60 18.81
C VAL A 385 9.18 -11.03 19.91
N ALA A 386 9.75 -10.23 20.80
CA ALA A 386 9.07 -9.59 21.93
C ALA A 386 8.28 -8.35 21.51
N ALA A 387 8.83 -7.55 20.60
CA ALA A 387 8.18 -6.35 20.09
C ALA A 387 8.78 -5.88 18.76
N TYR A 388 7.99 -5.08 18.02
CA TYR A 388 8.43 -4.32 16.85
C TYR A 388 8.22 -2.82 17.04
N LEU A 389 9.24 -2.01 16.77
CA LEU A 389 9.15 -0.55 16.78
C LEU A 389 9.44 -0.01 15.38
N ASN A 390 8.46 0.67 14.79
CA ASN A 390 8.52 1.29 13.47
C ASN A 390 8.78 2.80 13.57
N TYR A 391 9.66 3.32 12.72
CA TYR A 391 9.92 4.76 12.58
C TYR A 391 9.65 5.19 11.15
N ASP A 392 8.68 6.06 10.99
CA ASP A 392 8.18 6.50 9.69
C ASP A 392 7.83 7.99 9.78
N MET A 393 8.43 8.81 8.91
CA MET A 393 8.21 10.26 8.88
C MET A 393 8.33 10.92 10.28
N VAL A 394 9.53 10.81 10.86
CA VAL A 394 9.85 11.24 12.23
C VAL A 394 10.74 12.49 12.30
N GLY A 395 10.93 13.18 11.17
CA GLY A 395 11.82 14.33 11.05
C GLY A 395 11.11 15.68 10.97
N ARG A 396 9.78 15.73 10.87
CA ARG A 396 9.00 16.94 10.57
C ARG A 396 8.10 17.39 11.74
N MET A 397 8.61 17.24 12.96
CA MET A 397 7.94 17.61 14.20
C MET A 397 7.34 19.02 14.16
N GLN A 398 6.06 19.13 14.56
CA GLN A 398 5.34 20.38 14.74
C GLN A 398 4.79 20.45 16.18
N ASP A 399 4.87 21.63 16.79
CA ASP A 399 4.31 21.89 18.12
C ASP A 399 4.75 20.88 19.21
N ASN A 400 5.98 20.37 19.12
CA ASN A 400 6.53 19.37 20.05
C ASN A 400 5.69 18.07 20.18
N ARG A 401 4.82 17.81 19.19
CA ARG A 401 3.82 16.73 19.21
C ARG A 401 4.33 15.47 18.53
N LEU A 402 4.74 14.48 19.33
CA LEU A 402 5.10 13.15 18.83
C LEU A 402 3.89 12.21 18.85
N ILE A 403 3.52 11.66 17.70
CA ILE A 403 2.46 10.67 17.59
C ILE A 403 3.08 9.27 17.74
N VAL A 404 2.50 8.47 18.64
CA VAL A 404 2.86 7.06 18.80
C VAL A 404 1.62 6.21 18.59
N GLN A 405 1.61 5.43 17.52
CA GLN A 405 0.49 4.60 17.09
C GLN A 405 0.71 3.13 17.52
N ALA A 406 -0.29 2.28 17.26
CA ALA A 406 -0.33 0.89 17.70
C ALA A 406 -0.24 0.68 19.23
N THR A 407 -0.52 1.73 20.03
CA THR A 407 -0.39 1.66 21.50
C THR A 407 -1.41 0.72 22.16
N GLY A 408 -2.44 0.28 21.42
CA GLY A 408 -3.41 -0.72 21.88
C GLY A 408 -2.87 -2.16 21.81
N THR A 409 -1.75 -2.39 21.11
CA THR A 409 -1.21 -3.75 20.90
C THR A 409 -0.56 -4.35 22.14
N SER A 410 -0.42 -3.58 23.24
CA SER A 410 0.01 -4.11 24.52
C SER A 410 -0.40 -3.19 25.68
N PRO A 411 -0.84 -3.72 26.83
CA PRO A 411 -1.18 -2.90 28.00
C PRO A 411 0.04 -2.22 28.63
N VAL A 412 1.28 -2.62 28.29
CA VAL A 412 2.49 -2.07 28.91
C VAL A 412 2.93 -0.74 28.28
N TRP A 413 2.41 -0.40 27.10
CA TRP A 413 2.88 0.74 26.30
C TRP A 413 2.75 2.10 26.99
N GLY A 414 1.63 2.38 27.66
CA GLY A 414 1.44 3.64 28.39
C GLY A 414 2.59 3.92 29.37
N ARG A 415 2.88 2.96 30.25
CA ARG A 415 3.95 3.09 31.26
C ARG A 415 5.35 3.18 30.64
N VAL A 416 5.60 2.41 29.58
CA VAL A 416 6.91 2.41 28.90
C VAL A 416 7.16 3.76 28.23
N LEU A 417 6.17 4.28 27.50
CA LEU A 417 6.24 5.56 26.81
C LEU A 417 6.36 6.73 27.79
N GLU A 418 5.53 6.76 28.84
CA GLU A 418 5.60 7.79 29.89
C GLU A 418 7.00 7.89 30.49
N ARG A 419 7.60 6.76 30.87
CA ARG A 419 8.95 6.71 31.45
C ARG A 419 10.03 7.17 30.48
N ALA A 420 9.96 6.72 29.23
CA ALA A 420 10.92 7.15 28.20
C ALA A 420 10.79 8.65 27.91
N ASN A 421 9.57 9.19 27.99
CA ASN A 421 9.28 10.59 27.68
C ASN A 421 9.66 11.58 28.78
N VAL A 422 9.92 11.14 30.02
CA VAL A 422 10.36 12.03 31.11
C VAL A 422 11.59 12.84 30.70
N ALA A 423 12.56 12.21 30.02
CA ALA A 423 13.76 12.89 29.54
C ALA A 423 13.56 13.55 28.16
N ALA A 424 12.68 12.99 27.32
CA ALA A 424 12.48 13.45 25.95
C ALA A 424 11.58 14.70 25.87
N GLY A 425 10.59 14.83 26.75
CA GLY A 425 9.76 16.03 26.91
C GLY A 425 8.79 16.30 25.76
N PHE A 426 8.30 15.28 25.06
CA PHE A 426 7.31 15.44 23.98
C PHE A 426 5.88 15.53 24.50
N ASP A 427 5.04 16.26 23.76
CA ASP A 427 3.59 16.19 23.90
C ASP A 427 3.09 14.93 23.18
N LEU A 428 3.15 13.79 23.89
CA LEU A 428 2.81 12.49 23.31
C LEU A 428 1.33 12.38 22.97
N VAL A 429 1.06 11.98 21.72
CA VAL A 429 -0.26 11.58 21.24
C VAL A 429 -0.25 10.07 21.03
N ALA A 430 -0.70 9.34 22.05
CA ALA A 430 -0.86 7.89 21.97
C ALA A 430 -2.14 7.52 21.20
N GLN A 431 -1.98 6.79 20.10
CA GLN A 431 -3.08 6.27 19.28
C GLN A 431 -3.13 4.74 19.42
N PRO A 432 -4.25 4.16 19.88
CA PRO A 432 -4.33 2.71 20.06
C PRO A 432 -4.30 1.92 18.75
N ASP A 433 -4.75 2.53 17.66
CA ASP A 433 -4.94 1.91 16.35
C ASP A 433 -3.61 1.45 15.71
N PRO A 434 -3.46 0.15 15.40
CA PRO A 434 -2.29 -0.40 14.74
C PRO A 434 -2.43 -0.60 13.21
N TYR A 435 -3.53 -0.20 12.59
CA TYR A 435 -3.83 -0.51 11.18
C TYR A 435 -3.41 0.59 10.20
N GLN A 436 -2.29 1.24 10.51
CA GLN A 436 -1.69 2.28 9.68
C GLN A 436 -0.99 1.62 8.48
N PRO A 437 -1.02 2.23 7.28
CA PRO A 437 -0.48 1.63 6.06
C PRO A 437 1.05 1.75 6.01
N THR A 438 1.75 1.29 7.05
CA THR A 438 3.21 1.23 7.18
C THR A 438 3.60 -0.14 7.73
N ASP A 439 4.90 -0.45 7.78
CA ASP A 439 5.42 -1.79 8.11
C ASP A 439 4.92 -2.34 9.46
N VAL A 440 4.48 -1.47 10.39
CA VAL A 440 3.83 -1.88 11.65
C VAL A 440 2.63 -2.82 11.44
N ALA A 441 1.91 -2.65 10.33
CA ALA A 441 0.74 -3.47 10.00
C ALA A 441 1.11 -4.96 9.85
N THR A 442 2.25 -5.26 9.22
CA THR A 442 2.70 -6.64 8.98
C THR A 442 3.00 -7.37 10.29
N PHE A 443 3.64 -6.69 11.25
CA PHE A 443 3.97 -7.25 12.56
C PHE A 443 2.74 -7.39 13.45
N ASN A 444 1.81 -6.45 13.41
CA ASN A 444 0.54 -6.58 14.11
C ASN A 444 -0.28 -7.77 13.59
N GLN A 445 -0.35 -7.96 12.26
CA GLN A 445 -0.99 -9.15 11.65
C GLN A 445 -0.30 -10.46 12.06
N ALA A 446 1.02 -10.42 12.30
CA ALA A 446 1.79 -11.54 12.82
C ALA A 446 1.60 -11.79 14.33
N GLY A 447 0.79 -10.99 15.03
CA GLY A 447 0.52 -11.12 16.46
C GLY A 447 1.66 -10.62 17.35
N ILE A 448 2.44 -9.64 16.89
CA ILE A 448 3.57 -9.06 17.60
C ILE A 448 3.18 -7.69 18.16
N ALA A 449 3.45 -7.48 19.45
CA ALA A 449 3.25 -6.19 20.11
C ALA A 449 4.11 -5.13 19.43
N SER A 450 3.52 -4.00 19.05
CA SER A 450 4.19 -3.04 18.18
C SER A 450 3.87 -1.58 18.51
N LEU A 451 4.78 -0.69 18.12
CA LEU A 451 4.62 0.76 18.18
C LEU A 451 5.08 1.35 16.85
N ALA A 452 4.41 2.40 16.39
CA ALA A 452 4.87 3.21 15.27
C ALA A 452 5.02 4.67 15.70
N PHE A 453 6.17 5.26 15.41
CA PHE A 453 6.49 6.65 15.72
C PHE A 453 6.33 7.49 14.45
N PHE A 454 5.63 8.62 14.56
CA PHE A 454 5.28 9.50 13.44
C PHE A 454 5.18 10.96 13.91
N THR A 455 5.54 11.91 13.04
CA THR A 455 5.44 13.35 13.34
C THR A 455 4.31 14.08 12.63
N GLY A 456 3.52 13.37 11.82
CA GLY A 456 2.38 13.93 11.09
C GLY A 456 2.70 14.20 9.62
N SER A 457 1.66 14.26 8.79
CA SER A 457 1.79 14.55 7.36
C SER A 457 2.13 16.02 7.11
N HIS A 458 2.72 16.31 5.96
CA HIS A 458 3.06 17.67 5.54
C HIS A 458 2.93 17.88 4.03
N ALA A 459 2.98 19.14 3.58
CA ALA A 459 2.72 19.51 2.19
C ALA A 459 3.73 18.94 1.17
N ASP A 460 4.94 18.61 1.63
CA ASP A 460 6.03 18.05 0.81
C ASP A 460 5.97 16.51 0.65
N TYR A 461 5.01 15.83 1.30
CA TYR A 461 4.86 14.38 1.23
C TYR A 461 4.72 13.89 -0.21
N HIS A 462 5.45 12.81 -0.56
CA HIS A 462 5.49 12.23 -1.90
C HIS A 462 5.83 13.23 -3.02
N LYS A 463 6.69 14.21 -2.75
CA LYS A 463 7.13 15.21 -3.73
C LYS A 463 8.65 15.38 -3.73
N PRO A 464 9.23 15.88 -4.84
CA PRO A 464 10.64 16.25 -4.90
C PRO A 464 11.09 17.25 -3.83
N SER A 465 10.15 18.02 -3.26
CA SER A 465 10.40 19.03 -2.24
C SER A 465 10.58 18.48 -0.82
N ASP A 466 10.44 17.16 -0.60
CA ASP A 466 10.81 16.51 0.67
C ASP A 466 12.33 16.42 0.82
N LEU A 467 12.94 17.54 1.19
CA LEU A 467 14.39 17.75 1.20
C LEU A 467 14.99 17.80 2.62
N PRO A 468 16.29 17.49 2.80
CA PRO A 468 16.96 17.50 4.10
C PRO A 468 16.82 18.81 4.89
N GLU A 469 16.72 19.97 4.22
CA GLU A 469 16.58 21.27 4.90
C GLU A 469 15.21 21.44 5.59
N ARG A 470 14.25 20.55 5.29
CA ARG A 470 12.93 20.53 5.93
C ARG A 470 12.91 19.82 7.27
N ILE A 471 13.97 19.09 7.62
CA ILE A 471 14.05 18.23 8.80
C ILE A 471 14.45 19.01 10.05
N ASN A 472 13.71 18.78 11.13
CA ASN A 472 14.06 19.24 12.47
C ASN A 472 14.98 18.21 13.15
N PHE A 473 16.28 18.36 12.94
CA PHE A 473 17.29 17.41 13.43
C PHE A 473 17.39 17.34 14.96
N GLU A 474 17.06 18.42 15.68
CA GLU A 474 17.06 18.40 17.15
C GLU A 474 15.95 17.48 17.66
N ASP A 475 14.74 17.61 17.11
CA ASP A 475 13.62 16.75 17.48
C ASP A 475 13.81 15.32 16.98
N LEU A 476 14.40 15.12 15.80
CA LEU A 476 14.74 13.79 15.30
C LEU A 476 15.74 13.06 16.23
N ASP A 477 16.77 13.75 16.71
CA ASP A 477 17.71 13.19 17.69
C ASP A 477 17.03 12.90 19.04
N ARG A 478 16.12 13.77 19.50
CA ARG A 478 15.29 13.53 20.70
C ARG A 478 14.39 12.31 20.54
N ILE A 479 13.78 12.10 19.36
CA ILE A 479 12.97 10.92 19.04
C ILE A 479 13.84 9.66 19.09
N ALA A 480 15.02 9.68 18.48
CA ALA A 480 15.95 8.56 18.51
C ALA A 480 16.40 8.23 19.95
N ALA A 481 16.68 9.23 20.77
CA ALA A 481 17.01 9.04 22.18
C ALA A 481 15.85 8.40 22.98
N MET A 482 14.62 8.88 22.77
CA MET A 482 13.42 8.27 23.35
C MET A 482 13.24 6.82 22.88
N GLY A 483 13.41 6.57 21.58
CA GLY A 483 13.34 5.24 20.98
C GLY A 483 14.32 4.26 21.62
N ALA A 484 15.57 4.66 21.80
CA ALA A 484 16.57 3.86 22.49
C ALA A 484 16.16 3.54 23.95
N ALA A 485 15.53 4.49 24.65
CA ALA A 485 15.02 4.27 25.99
C ALA A 485 13.84 3.27 26.02
N VAL A 486 12.94 3.32 25.04
CA VAL A 486 11.84 2.34 24.89
C VAL A 486 12.39 0.95 24.59
N VAL A 487 13.31 0.82 23.63
CA VAL A 487 13.93 -0.46 23.28
C VAL A 487 14.68 -1.06 24.48
N ARG A 488 15.41 -0.24 25.24
CA ARG A 488 16.07 -0.69 26.47
C ARG A 488 15.06 -1.17 27.51
N ALA A 489 13.97 -0.43 27.73
CA ALA A 489 12.94 -0.85 28.67
C ALA A 489 12.33 -2.22 28.31
N ILE A 490 12.15 -2.49 27.02
CA ILE A 490 11.69 -3.80 26.52
C ILE A 490 12.79 -4.84 26.67
N SER A 491 14.03 -4.52 26.28
CA SER A 491 15.18 -5.43 26.34
C SER A 491 15.44 -5.92 27.76
N ASP A 492 15.35 -5.03 28.76
CA ASP A 492 15.66 -5.33 30.16
C ASP A 492 14.48 -5.93 30.93
N ALA A 493 13.26 -5.87 30.41
CA ALA A 493 12.09 -6.43 31.07
C ALA A 493 12.20 -7.96 31.22
N GLU A 494 11.78 -8.49 32.38
CA GLU A 494 11.77 -9.93 32.61
C GLU A 494 10.84 -10.66 31.64
N GLN A 495 9.61 -10.13 31.50
CA GLN A 495 8.60 -10.62 30.59
C GLN A 495 8.52 -9.73 29.34
N PRO A 496 8.34 -10.32 28.14
CA PRO A 496 8.10 -9.54 26.94
C PRO A 496 6.73 -8.83 27.00
N PRO A 497 6.54 -7.75 26.22
CA PRO A 497 5.23 -7.12 26.06
C PRO A 497 4.18 -8.15 25.61
N GLN A 498 3.10 -8.26 26.38
CA GLN A 498 1.98 -9.12 25.99
C GLN A 498 1.27 -8.51 24.79
N PHE A 499 1.12 -9.27 23.70
CA PHE A 499 0.31 -8.83 22.57
C PHE A 499 -1.17 -8.82 22.92
N THR A 500 -1.82 -7.70 22.65
CA THR A 500 -3.26 -7.51 22.65
C THR A 500 -3.70 -7.29 21.22
N LYS A 501 -4.58 -8.15 20.72
CA LYS A 501 -5.22 -7.90 19.44
C LYS A 501 -6.16 -6.72 19.59
N VAL A 502 -5.89 -5.64 18.85
CA VAL A 502 -6.76 -4.47 18.81
C VAL A 502 -7.86 -4.76 17.81
N ASP A 503 -9.12 -4.76 18.24
CA ASP A 503 -10.25 -4.77 17.32
C ASP A 503 -10.14 -3.53 16.44
N GLN A 504 -10.18 -3.69 15.11
CA GLN A 504 -10.21 -2.54 14.21
C GLN A 504 -11.38 -1.64 14.60
N PRO A 505 -11.14 -0.44 15.18
CA PRO A 505 -12.18 0.55 15.13
C PRO A 505 -12.41 0.81 13.65
N VAL A 506 -13.68 0.90 13.30
CA VAL A 506 -14.08 1.10 11.94
C VAL A 506 -13.66 2.50 11.51
N SER A 507 -12.47 2.61 10.92
CA SER A 507 -12.01 3.90 10.46
C SER A 507 -12.83 4.33 9.24
N ARG A 508 -13.39 5.53 9.34
CA ARG A 508 -14.31 6.20 8.40
C ARG A 508 -13.64 6.77 7.14
N GLY A 509 -12.42 6.34 6.80
CA GLY A 509 -11.66 6.92 5.70
C GLY A 509 -10.85 5.88 4.95
N SER A 510 -11.45 5.32 3.90
CA SER A 510 -10.76 4.76 2.70
C SER A 510 -11.72 4.02 1.76
N VAL A 511 -13.03 3.95 2.07
CA VAL A 511 -14.11 3.89 1.09
C VAL A 511 -15.29 4.64 1.70
N ALA A 512 -15.58 5.86 1.24
CA ALA A 512 -16.74 6.61 1.69
C ALA A 512 -18.03 5.92 1.21
N GLY A 513 -18.44 4.80 1.85
CA GLY A 513 -19.62 4.03 1.44
C GLY A 513 -19.88 2.75 2.24
N LEU A 514 -18.86 2.10 2.79
CA LEU A 514 -19.02 0.78 3.43
C LEU A 514 -19.48 0.89 4.89
N ARG A 515 -20.79 0.77 5.12
CA ARG A 515 -21.44 0.69 6.45
C ARG A 515 -21.38 -0.69 7.10
N VAL A 516 -20.71 -1.65 6.46
CA VAL A 516 -20.73 -3.08 6.81
C VAL A 516 -19.31 -3.59 7.05
N THR A 517 -19.14 -4.48 8.03
CA THR A 517 -17.92 -5.26 8.25
C THR A 517 -18.22 -6.76 8.24
N THR A 518 -17.33 -7.52 7.61
CA THR A 518 -17.32 -8.99 7.64
C THR A 518 -16.33 -9.53 8.66
N GLY A 519 -15.42 -8.71 9.21
CA GLY A 519 -14.38 -9.16 10.13
C GLY A 519 -13.30 -10.04 9.48
N THR A 520 -13.13 -10.01 8.17
CA THR A 520 -12.02 -10.66 7.46
C THR A 520 -10.78 -9.76 7.46
N ILE A 521 -9.58 -10.37 7.50
CA ILE A 521 -8.30 -9.67 7.36
C ILE A 521 -7.62 -10.24 6.11
N PRO A 522 -7.61 -9.49 4.99
CA PRO A 522 -6.95 -9.92 3.77
C PRO A 522 -5.43 -10.04 3.89
N ASP A 523 -4.85 -11.01 3.19
CA ASP A 523 -3.43 -11.08 2.86
C ASP A 523 -3.22 -10.45 1.47
N TYR A 524 -2.41 -9.39 1.41
CA TYR A 524 -2.13 -8.63 0.18
C TYR A 524 -0.87 -9.10 -0.54
N ALA A 525 -0.04 -9.92 0.11
CA ALA A 525 1.29 -10.29 -0.38
C ALA A 525 1.27 -11.55 -1.26
N THR A 526 0.25 -12.40 -1.09
CA THR A 526 0.19 -13.69 -1.78
C THR A 526 -0.70 -13.63 -3.02
N GLU A 527 -0.16 -14.05 -4.18
CA GLU A 527 -0.96 -14.24 -5.39
C GLU A 527 -1.82 -15.50 -5.28
N VAL A 528 -3.13 -15.33 -5.13
CA VAL A 528 -4.10 -16.44 -5.17
C VAL A 528 -5.34 -16.02 -5.95
N LYS A 529 -5.99 -17.00 -6.60
CA LYS A 529 -7.33 -16.80 -7.17
C LYS A 529 -8.37 -16.81 -6.05
N GLY A 530 -8.79 -15.62 -5.63
CA GLY A 530 -9.67 -15.39 -4.49
C GLY A 530 -9.11 -14.34 -3.53
N LEU A 531 -9.64 -14.32 -2.32
CA LEU A 531 -9.12 -13.53 -1.20
C LEU A 531 -8.51 -14.45 -0.15
N LEU A 532 -7.18 -14.50 -0.06
CA LEU A 532 -6.51 -15.18 1.05
C LEU A 532 -6.74 -14.39 2.35
N LEU A 533 -7.14 -15.08 3.40
CA LEU A 533 -7.26 -14.51 4.73
C LEU A 533 -5.92 -14.61 5.46
N GLY A 534 -5.27 -13.47 5.68
CA GLY A 534 -4.17 -13.34 6.65
C GLY A 534 -4.66 -13.53 8.09
N GLY A 535 -5.97 -13.37 8.32
CA GLY A 535 -6.66 -13.69 9.57
C GLY A 535 -8.13 -13.28 9.56
N VAL A 536 -8.75 -13.31 10.74
CA VAL A 536 -10.11 -12.82 11.01
C VAL A 536 -10.11 -12.01 12.29
N THR A 537 -11.00 -11.03 12.45
CA THR A 537 -11.18 -10.27 13.70
C THR A 537 -11.80 -11.17 14.77
N GLY A 538 -11.24 -11.14 15.99
CA GLY A 538 -11.76 -11.96 17.09
C GLY A 538 -13.16 -11.52 17.50
N GLY A 539 -14.07 -12.47 17.72
CA GLY A 539 -15.49 -12.23 17.96
C GLY A 539 -16.26 -11.63 16.77
N GLY A 540 -15.60 -11.39 15.63
CA GLY A 540 -16.19 -10.77 14.44
C GLY A 540 -17.02 -11.74 13.58
N PRO A 541 -17.77 -11.23 12.59
CA PRO A 541 -18.65 -12.08 11.77
C PRO A 541 -17.96 -13.23 11.05
N ALA A 542 -16.74 -13.03 10.53
CA ALA A 542 -15.96 -14.07 9.86
C ALA A 542 -15.57 -15.20 10.82
N GLU A 543 -15.10 -14.87 12.03
CA GLU A 543 -14.76 -15.87 13.04
C GLU A 543 -16.01 -16.63 13.51
N GLN A 544 -17.13 -15.92 13.73
CA GLN A 544 -18.42 -16.54 14.06
C GLN A 544 -18.92 -17.47 12.95
N ALA A 545 -18.62 -17.15 11.68
CA ALA A 545 -18.90 -18.00 10.53
C ALA A 545 -17.88 -19.15 10.36
N GLY A 546 -16.90 -19.28 11.25
CA GLY A 546 -15.89 -20.35 11.25
C GLY A 546 -14.76 -20.16 10.24
N LEU A 547 -14.60 -18.96 9.67
CA LEU A 547 -13.45 -18.61 8.82
C LEU A 547 -12.20 -18.39 9.67
N MET A 548 -11.03 -18.69 9.11
CA MET A 548 -9.74 -18.58 9.80
C MET A 548 -8.61 -18.15 8.85
N LYS A 549 -7.44 -17.82 9.44
CA LYS A 549 -6.22 -17.59 8.67
C LYS A 549 -5.92 -18.77 7.74
N GLY A 550 -5.57 -18.47 6.49
CA GLY A 550 -5.27 -19.46 5.46
C GLY A 550 -6.47 -19.88 4.60
N ASP A 551 -7.69 -19.49 4.96
CA ASP A 551 -8.84 -19.68 4.07
C ASP A 551 -8.75 -18.75 2.86
N VAL A 552 -9.21 -19.21 1.70
CA VAL A 552 -9.31 -18.39 0.48
C VAL A 552 -10.77 -18.20 0.12
N ILE A 553 -11.32 -17.00 0.29
CA ILE A 553 -12.71 -16.71 -0.12
C ILE A 553 -12.75 -16.63 -1.64
N VAL A 554 -13.63 -17.43 -2.26
CA VAL A 554 -13.82 -17.51 -3.71
C VAL A 554 -15.20 -17.03 -4.14
N GLU A 555 -16.13 -16.84 -3.20
CA GLU A 555 -17.45 -16.26 -3.45
C GLU A 555 -18.01 -15.61 -2.19
N ILE A 556 -18.70 -14.48 -2.32
CA ILE A 556 -19.48 -13.87 -1.24
C ILE A 556 -20.73 -13.20 -1.82
N ALA A 557 -21.89 -13.46 -1.22
CA ALA A 557 -23.18 -12.92 -1.67
C ALA A 557 -23.45 -13.15 -3.17
N GLY A 558 -23.06 -14.32 -3.69
CA GLY A 558 -23.21 -14.68 -5.11
C GLY A 558 -22.22 -14.00 -6.05
N GLN A 559 -21.32 -13.14 -5.54
CA GLN A 559 -20.23 -12.56 -6.32
C GLN A 559 -19.01 -13.47 -6.26
N SER A 560 -18.52 -13.88 -7.43
CA SER A 560 -17.26 -14.62 -7.55
C SER A 560 -16.09 -13.71 -7.16
N ILE A 561 -15.16 -14.17 -6.32
CA ILE A 561 -13.98 -13.42 -5.90
C ILE A 561 -12.76 -14.02 -6.59
N ALA A 562 -12.12 -13.27 -7.48
CA ALA A 562 -10.87 -13.69 -8.14
C ALA A 562 -9.65 -12.97 -7.56
N ASN A 563 -9.85 -11.79 -6.95
CA ASN A 563 -8.81 -10.99 -6.32
C ASN A 563 -9.39 -10.15 -5.16
N ILE A 564 -8.53 -9.40 -4.50
CA ILE A 564 -8.88 -8.59 -3.33
C ILE A 564 -9.83 -7.42 -3.63
N TYR A 565 -9.74 -6.81 -4.81
CA TYR A 565 -10.63 -5.70 -5.18
C TYR A 565 -12.06 -6.18 -5.36
N ASP A 566 -12.24 -7.36 -5.97
CA ASP A 566 -13.56 -7.97 -6.10
C ASP A 566 -14.25 -8.10 -4.74
N TYR A 567 -13.47 -8.44 -3.70
CA TYR A 567 -13.98 -8.53 -2.35
C TYR A 567 -14.43 -7.17 -1.81
N THR A 568 -13.57 -6.15 -1.92
CA THR A 568 -13.89 -4.77 -1.49
C THR A 568 -15.17 -4.26 -2.12
N TYR A 569 -15.38 -4.53 -3.41
CA TYR A 569 -16.60 -4.16 -4.10
C TYR A 569 -17.81 -5.01 -3.67
N ALA A 570 -17.62 -6.31 -3.48
CA ALA A 570 -18.69 -7.18 -3.01
C ALA A 570 -19.18 -6.81 -1.60
N LEU A 571 -18.33 -6.21 -0.76
CA LEU A 571 -18.74 -5.68 0.54
C LEU A 571 -19.82 -4.59 0.44
N GLU A 572 -19.88 -3.83 -0.67
CA GLU A 572 -20.86 -2.74 -0.85
C GLU A 572 -22.28 -3.27 -1.12
N LEU A 573 -22.39 -4.52 -1.55
CA LEU A 573 -23.66 -5.22 -1.76
C LEU A 573 -24.24 -5.76 -0.44
N LEU A 574 -23.43 -5.86 0.60
CA LEU A 574 -23.83 -6.44 1.87
C LEU A 574 -24.72 -5.47 2.65
N ARG A 575 -25.63 -6.05 3.46
CA ARG A 575 -26.44 -5.30 4.42
C ARG A 575 -26.15 -5.80 5.83
N VAL A 576 -26.16 -4.86 6.77
CA VAL A 576 -26.00 -5.15 8.20
C VAL A 576 -27.08 -6.13 8.65
N ASN A 577 -26.68 -7.14 9.42
CA ASN A 577 -27.54 -8.17 9.99
C ASN A 577 -28.31 -9.02 8.96
N GLN A 578 -27.89 -9.00 7.69
CA GLN A 578 -28.44 -9.87 6.66
C GLN A 578 -27.44 -10.99 6.34
N PRO A 579 -27.72 -12.25 6.70
CA PRO A 579 -26.83 -13.36 6.40
C PRO A 579 -26.57 -13.49 4.90
N VAL A 580 -25.31 -13.76 4.54
CA VAL A 580 -24.89 -14.04 3.17
C VAL A 580 -24.10 -15.34 3.12
N THR A 581 -24.20 -16.05 2.01
CA THR A 581 -23.36 -17.23 1.77
C THR A 581 -21.95 -16.78 1.39
N VAL A 582 -20.96 -17.41 2.01
CA VAL A 582 -19.54 -17.26 1.70
C VAL A 582 -19.01 -18.62 1.28
N VAL A 583 -18.41 -18.72 0.10
CA VAL A 583 -17.73 -19.93 -0.36
C VAL A 583 -16.23 -19.70 -0.27
N TYR A 584 -15.52 -20.64 0.35
CA TYR A 584 -14.09 -20.55 0.60
C TYR A 584 -13.37 -21.87 0.37
N LEU A 585 -12.06 -21.80 0.15
CA LEU A 585 -11.17 -22.95 0.10
C LEU A 585 -10.41 -23.05 1.41
N ARG A 586 -10.38 -24.24 2.01
CA ARG A 586 -9.52 -24.56 3.15
C ARG A 586 -8.69 -25.78 2.80
N ASN A 587 -7.37 -25.63 2.78
CA ASN A 587 -6.45 -26.68 2.32
C ASN A 587 -6.80 -27.23 0.92
N GLY A 588 -7.31 -26.36 0.04
CA GLY A 588 -7.75 -26.71 -1.32
C GLY A 588 -9.17 -27.30 -1.41
N GLU A 589 -9.83 -27.64 -0.30
CA GLU A 589 -11.20 -28.13 -0.30
C GLU A 589 -12.22 -26.99 -0.31
N ARG A 590 -13.20 -27.06 -1.22
CA ARG A 590 -14.29 -26.08 -1.31
C ARG A 590 -15.32 -26.30 -0.20
N ARG A 591 -15.64 -25.24 0.54
CA ARG A 591 -16.59 -25.21 1.66
C ARG A 591 -17.44 -23.95 1.57
N ASP A 592 -18.61 -23.97 2.18
CA ASP A 592 -19.47 -22.81 2.33
C ASP A 592 -19.83 -22.57 3.80
N THR A 593 -20.16 -21.32 4.13
CA THR A 593 -20.64 -20.91 5.44
C THR A 593 -21.59 -19.72 5.32
N SER A 594 -22.39 -19.49 6.35
CA SER A 594 -23.25 -18.31 6.48
C SER A 594 -22.56 -17.26 7.33
N LEU A 595 -22.27 -16.11 6.72
CA LEU A 595 -21.68 -14.96 7.41
C LEU A 595 -22.75 -13.88 7.56
N THR A 596 -22.96 -13.40 8.78
CA THR A 596 -23.88 -12.28 9.05
C THR A 596 -23.09 -10.99 9.22
N PRO A 597 -23.04 -10.10 8.21
CA PRO A 597 -22.24 -8.90 8.28
C PRO A 597 -22.74 -7.96 9.38
N ALA A 598 -21.82 -7.36 10.13
CA ALA A 598 -22.17 -6.45 11.21
C ALA A 598 -22.10 -4.98 10.77
N ALA A 599 -22.78 -4.11 11.52
CA ALA A 599 -22.57 -2.68 11.37
C ALA A 599 -21.12 -2.34 11.68
N ARG A 600 -20.53 -1.54 10.79
CA ARG A 600 -19.20 -0.98 10.99
C ARG A 600 -19.35 0.06 12.15
N ARG A 601 -19.06 -0.33 13.41
CA ARG A 601 -19.26 0.45 14.65
C ARG A 601 -18.23 1.55 14.85
#